data_AF-A0A4Y2UE85-F1
#
_entry.id   AF-A0A4Y2UE85-F1
#
_cell.length_a   1.000
_cell.length_b   1.000
_cell.length_c   1.000
_cell.angle_alpha   90.00
_cell.angle_beta   90.00
_cell.angle_gamma   90.00
#
_symmetry.space_group_name_H-M   'P 1'
#
loop_
_entity.id
_entity.type
_entity.pdbx_description
1 polymer ?
#
loop_
_entity_poly.entity_id
_entity_poly.type
_entity_poly.pdbx_seq_one_letter_code
_entity_poly.pdbx_strand_id
1 'polypeptide(L)'
;MPQLEDPAIRPIQEKKLNSDDRPSWQEIAPETPATKRYWALWDSLHLEDGVLYRLKPDLTVDPSWLLARKSYVGSQMSSRSFGEEVWKWVTAQVSSS
;
A
#
# COMPACT_ATOMS: atom_id res chain seq x y z
N MET A 1 -8.62 7.38 -18.12
CA MET A 1 -9.08 6.05 -17.70
C MET A 1 -8.78 5.91 -16.21
N PRO A 2 -9.78 6.07 -15.33
CA PRO A 2 -9.56 5.83 -13.90
C PRO A 2 -9.24 4.35 -13.67
N GLN A 3 -8.21 4.05 -12.87
CA GLN A 3 -7.75 2.68 -12.61
C GLN A 3 -8.79 1.85 -11.83
N LEU A 4 -9.73 2.52 -11.16
CA LEU A 4 -10.82 1.92 -10.37
C LEU A 4 -11.82 1.12 -11.24
N GLU A 5 -11.93 1.47 -12.52
CA GLU A 5 -12.79 0.75 -13.48
C GLU A 5 -12.09 -0.47 -14.08
N ASP A 6 -10.78 -0.63 -13.87
CA ASP A 6 -10.05 -1.80 -14.36
C ASP A 6 -10.45 -3.04 -13.53
N PRO A 7 -11.10 -4.04 -14.15
CA PRO A 7 -11.58 -5.22 -13.44
C PRO A 7 -10.44 -6.06 -12.84
N ALA A 8 -9.20 -5.90 -13.29
CA ALA A 8 -8.05 -6.55 -12.69
C ALA A 8 -7.53 -5.85 -11.43
N ILE A 9 -7.71 -4.53 -11.33
CA ILE A 9 -7.16 -3.67 -10.28
C ILE A 9 -8.18 -3.47 -9.15
N ARG A 10 -9.47 -3.33 -9.50
CA ARG A 10 -10.56 -3.10 -8.54
C ARG A 10 -10.53 -4.06 -7.34
N PRO A 11 -10.38 -5.40 -7.52
CA PRO A 11 -10.36 -6.33 -6.38
C PRO A 11 -9.17 -6.08 -5.43
N ILE A 12 -8.01 -5.66 -5.96
CA ILE A 12 -6.84 -5.35 -5.13
C ILE A 12 -7.04 -4.05 -4.37
N GLN A 13 -7.60 -3.03 -5.02
CA GLN A 13 -7.91 -1.76 -4.37
C GLN A 13 -8.94 -1.94 -3.26
N GLU A 14 -10.04 -2.65 -3.52
CA GLU A 14 -11.06 -2.97 -2.52
C GLU A 14 -10.46 -3.72 -1.33
N LYS A 15 -9.65 -4.76 -1.57
CA LYS A 15 -9.00 -5.50 -0.49
C LYS A 15 -8.08 -4.60 0.34
N LYS A 16 -7.34 -3.69 -0.31
CA LYS A 16 -6.39 -2.79 0.37
C LYS A 16 -7.05 -1.63 1.11
N LEU A 17 -8.26 -1.24 0.71
CA LEU A 17 -9.11 -0.32 1.45
C LEU A 17 -9.72 -0.97 2.70
N ASN A 18 -10.09 -2.25 2.60
CA ASN A 18 -10.76 -2.97 3.67
C ASN A 18 -9.78 -3.59 4.68
N SER A 19 -8.58 -3.94 4.24
CA SER A 19 -7.56 -4.55 5.07
C SER A 19 -6.16 -4.17 4.62
N ASP A 20 -5.32 -3.90 5.62
CA ASP A 20 -3.90 -3.69 5.48
C ASP A 20 -3.13 -5.01 5.27
N ASP A 21 -3.76 -6.13 5.62
CA ASP A 21 -3.20 -7.47 5.49
C ASP A 21 -3.37 -8.04 4.08
N ARG A 22 -2.36 -8.80 3.65
CA ARG A 22 -2.39 -9.47 2.35
C ARG A 22 -3.52 -10.52 2.35
N PRO A 23 -4.48 -10.45 1.39
CA PRO A 23 -5.53 -11.45 1.30
C PRO A 23 -4.95 -12.83 1.01
N SER A 24 -5.66 -13.89 1.41
CA SER A 24 -5.18 -15.24 1.21
C SER A 24 -5.16 -15.62 -0.27
N TRP A 25 -4.34 -16.62 -0.63
CA TRP A 25 -4.30 -17.11 -2.02
C TRP A 25 -5.66 -17.64 -2.48
N GLN A 26 -6.45 -18.28 -1.60
CA GLN A 26 -7.76 -18.84 -1.96
C GLN A 26 -8.76 -17.77 -2.38
N GLU A 27 -8.70 -16.58 -1.77
CA GLU A 27 -9.56 -15.45 -2.14
C GLU A 27 -9.19 -14.84 -3.49
N ILE A 28 -7.94 -14.97 -3.92
CA ILE A 28 -7.43 -14.38 -5.17
C ILE A 28 -7.30 -15.43 -6.29
N ALA A 29 -7.31 -16.71 -5.96
CA ALA A 29 -7.30 -17.81 -6.91
C ALA A 29 -8.41 -17.75 -7.98
N PRO A 30 -9.67 -17.38 -7.69
CA PRO A 30 -10.71 -17.26 -8.72
C PRO A 30 -10.56 -16.00 -9.59
N GLU A 31 -9.75 -15.02 -9.16
CA GLU A 31 -9.57 -13.76 -9.85
C GLU A 31 -8.70 -13.87 -11.12
N THR A 32 -8.69 -12.79 -11.89
CA THR A 32 -7.96 -12.72 -13.15
C THR A 32 -6.45 -12.93 -12.97
N PRO A 33 -5.73 -13.41 -14.00
CA PRO A 33 -4.26 -13.50 -13.96
C PRO A 33 -3.58 -12.15 -13.66
N ALA A 34 -4.19 -11.03 -14.07
CA ALA A 34 -3.67 -9.70 -13.79
C ALA A 34 -3.80 -9.35 -12.30
N THR A 35 -4.94 -9.63 -11.67
CA THR A 35 -5.17 -9.46 -10.23
C THR A 35 -4.15 -10.27 -9.40
N LYS A 36 -3.88 -11.51 -9.80
CA LYS A 36 -2.86 -12.38 -9.16
C LYS A 36 -1.45 -11.78 -9.23
N ARG A 37 -1.09 -11.11 -10.33
CA ARG A 37 0.21 -10.41 -10.45
C ARG A 37 0.31 -9.24 -9.48
N TYR A 38 -0.75 -8.46 -9.34
CA TYR A 38 -0.80 -7.37 -8.36
C TYR A 38 -0.78 -7.91 -6.93
N TRP A 39 -1.44 -9.03 -6.65
CA TRP A 39 -1.36 -9.71 -5.36
C TRP A 39 0.06 -10.16 -5.01
N ALA A 40 0.82 -10.70 -5.97
CA ALA A 40 2.22 -11.05 -5.74
C ALA A 40 3.09 -9.83 -5.39
N LEU A 41 2.68 -8.65 -5.86
CA LEU A 41 3.33 -7.35 -5.59
C LEU A 41 2.76 -6.65 -4.36
N TRP A 42 1.85 -7.26 -3.58
CA TRP A 42 1.06 -6.60 -2.54
C TRP A 42 1.88 -5.73 -1.58
N ASP A 43 3.04 -6.22 -1.13
CA ASP A 43 3.88 -5.51 -0.15
C ASP A 43 4.53 -4.25 -0.74
N SER A 44 4.66 -4.21 -2.06
CA SER A 44 5.22 -3.08 -2.82
C SER A 44 4.13 -2.15 -3.36
N LEU A 45 2.86 -2.46 -3.15
CA LEU A 45 1.77 -1.59 -3.57
C LEU A 45 1.44 -0.57 -2.48
N HIS A 46 1.06 0.63 -2.86
CA HIS A 46 0.51 1.66 -1.99
C HIS A 46 -0.80 2.17 -2.60
N LEU A 47 -1.79 2.45 -1.77
CA LEU A 47 -3.08 2.96 -2.23
C LEU A 47 -3.28 4.36 -1.63
N GLU A 48 -3.36 5.36 -2.49
CA GLU A 48 -3.54 6.77 -2.10
C GLU A 48 -4.66 7.36 -2.97
N ASP A 49 -5.67 7.95 -2.34
CA ASP A 49 -6.86 8.54 -3.00
C ASP A 49 -7.51 7.65 -4.08
N GLY A 50 -7.54 6.34 -3.87
CA GLY A 50 -8.12 5.38 -4.81
C GLY A 50 -7.22 5.05 -6.02
N VAL A 51 -5.98 5.51 -6.02
CA VAL A 51 -4.97 5.21 -7.04
C VAL A 51 -3.93 4.24 -6.48
N LEU A 52 -3.64 3.18 -7.25
CA LEU A 52 -2.70 2.14 -6.83
C LEU A 52 -1.29 2.46 -7.37
N TYR A 53 -0.37 2.75 -6.47
CA TYR A 53 1.03 3.01 -6.75
C TYR A 53 1.87 1.74 -6.52
N ARG A 54 2.87 1.51 -7.36
CA ARG A 54 3.90 0.48 -7.11
C ARG A 54 5.18 1.17 -6.69
N LEU A 55 5.55 0.97 -5.44
CA LEU A 55 6.84 1.37 -4.92
C LEU A 55 7.91 0.49 -5.57
N LYS A 56 8.90 1.13 -6.18
CA LYS A 56 10.09 0.43 -6.64
C LYS A 56 11.16 0.52 -5.54
N PRO A 57 11.91 -0.55 -5.30
CA PRO A 57 12.99 -0.54 -4.30
C PRO A 57 14.21 0.32 -4.70
N ASP A 58 14.24 0.91 -5.90
CA ASP A 58 15.32 1.79 -6.37
C ASP A 58 15.11 3.28 -6.04
N LEU A 59 13.92 3.67 -5.57
CA LEU A 59 13.67 5.01 -5.07
C LEU A 59 14.27 5.10 -3.66
N THR A 60 15.15 6.07 -3.45
CA THR A 60 15.95 6.37 -2.24
C THR A 60 15.15 6.66 -0.96
N VAL A 61 13.86 6.33 -0.94
CA VAL A 61 13.06 6.24 0.27
C VAL A 61 13.40 4.90 0.92
N ASP A 62 14.29 4.96 1.90
CA ASP A 62 14.57 3.84 2.78
C ASP A 62 13.22 3.25 3.29
N PRO A 63 12.92 1.96 3.02
CA PRO A 63 11.65 1.36 3.37
C PRO A 63 11.51 1.07 4.88
N SER A 64 12.29 1.74 5.74
CA SER A 64 12.15 1.66 7.21
C SER A 64 10.73 1.94 7.68
N TRP A 65 9.89 2.67 6.95
CA TRP A 65 8.48 2.80 7.31
C TRP A 65 7.70 1.46 7.25
N LEU A 66 8.08 0.50 6.39
CA LEU A 66 7.52 -0.86 6.39
C LEU A 66 7.95 -1.64 7.65
N LEU A 67 9.18 -1.43 8.11
CA LEU A 67 9.69 -2.03 9.35
C LEU A 67 9.09 -1.34 10.59
N ALA A 68 8.96 -0.01 10.56
CA ALA A 68 8.31 0.79 11.58
C ALA A 68 6.85 0.38 11.71
N ARG A 69 6.10 0.23 10.60
CA ARG A 69 4.73 -0.29 10.62
C ARG A 69 4.64 -1.66 11.30
N LYS A 70 5.52 -2.61 10.98
CA LYS A 70 5.53 -3.94 11.64
C LYS A 70 5.88 -3.86 13.13
N SER A 71 6.67 -2.86 13.55
CA SER A 71 7.03 -2.62 14.95
C SER A 71 5.99 -1.79 15.73
N TYR A 72 5.16 -0.99 15.07
CA TYR A 72 4.23 -0.02 15.69
C TYR A 72 2.80 -0.52 15.91
N VAL A 73 2.40 -1.67 15.35
CA VAL A 73 1.08 -2.31 15.56
C VAL A 73 0.82 -2.69 17.04
N GLY A 74 1.80 -2.53 17.93
CA GLY A 74 1.64 -2.66 19.38
C GLY A 74 1.07 -1.45 20.13
N SER A 75 0.80 -0.31 19.47
CA SER A 75 0.31 0.91 20.16
C SER A 75 -0.97 1.45 19.52
N GLN A 76 -1.96 1.78 20.36
CA GLN A 76 -3.34 2.14 19.99
C GLN A 76 -3.49 3.48 19.25
N MET A 77 -2.96 3.59 18.03
CA MET A 77 -3.19 4.78 17.18
C MET A 77 -3.83 4.38 15.84
N SER A 78 -4.83 5.15 15.42
CA SER A 78 -5.57 4.91 14.18
C SER A 78 -4.69 5.15 12.95
N SER A 79 -4.75 4.22 11.98
CA SER A 79 -3.98 4.21 10.73
C SER A 79 -4.11 5.51 9.91
N ARG A 80 -5.22 6.24 10.07
CA ARG A 80 -5.46 7.54 9.41
C ARG A 80 -4.47 8.63 9.82
N SER A 81 -3.98 8.59 11.06
CA SER A 81 -3.01 9.56 11.60
C SER A 81 -1.57 9.19 11.28
N PHE A 82 -1.28 7.88 11.11
CA PHE A 82 0.07 7.38 10.85
C PHE A 82 0.57 7.74 9.44
N GLY A 83 -0.31 7.66 8.43
CA GLY A 83 0.03 8.05 7.06
C GLY A 83 0.38 9.54 6.91
N GLU A 84 -0.39 10.42 7.56
CA GLU A 84 -0.13 11.87 7.53
C GLU A 84 1.14 12.27 8.28
N GLU A 85 1.43 11.65 9.43
CA GLU A 85 2.64 11.92 10.22
C GLU A 85 3.91 11.47 9.47
N VAL A 86 3.88 10.30 8.84
CA VAL A 86 5.00 9.80 8.02
C VAL A 86 5.18 10.69 6.79
N TRP A 87 4.11 11.12 6.12
CA TRP A 87 4.21 12.03 4.99
C TRP A 87 4.75 13.42 5.38
N LYS A 88 4.35 13.95 6.55
CA LYS A 88 4.93 15.17 7.13
C LYS A 88 6.42 15.01 7.43
N TRP A 89 6.83 13.87 7.97
CA TRP A 89 8.26 13.61 8.23
C TRP A 89 9.07 13.50 6.93
N VAL A 90 8.58 12.77 5.94
CA VAL A 90 9.22 12.63 4.62
C VAL A 90 9.33 13.98 3.91
N THR A 91 8.28 14.80 3.91
CA THR A 91 8.29 16.14 3.29
C THR A 91 9.16 17.14 4.05
N ALA A 92 9.22 17.07 5.38
CA ALA A 92 10.11 17.92 6.19
C ALA A 92 11.60 17.63 5.93
N GLN A 93 11.96 16.37 5.66
CA GLN A 93 13.33 15.96 5.38
C GLN A 93 13.77 16.38 3.97
N VAL A 94 12.86 16.35 3.00
CA VAL A 94 13.09 16.84 1.63
C VAL A 94 13.15 18.38 1.56
N SER A 95 12.44 19.08 2.43
CA SER A 95 12.39 20.56 2.45
C SER A 95 13.57 21.23 3.17
N SER A 96 14.46 20.45 3.81
CA SER A 96 15.65 20.95 4.53
C SER A 96 16.95 20.83 3.71
N SER A 97 16.87 20.67 2.39
CA SER A 97 18.02 20.60 1.46
C SER A 97 18.06 21.77 0.49
#